data_AF-A0AAU5AQX0-F1
#
_entry.id   AF-A0AAU5AQX0-F1
#
_cell.length_a   1.000
_cell.length_b   1.000
_cell.length_c   1.000
_cell.angle_alpha   90.00
_cell.angle_beta   90.00
_cell.angle_gamma   90.00
#
_symmetry.space_group_name_H-M   'P 1'
#
loop_
_entity.id
_entity.type
_entity.pdbx_description
1 polymer ?
#
loop_
_entity_poly.entity_id
_entity_poly.type
_entity_poly.pdbx_seq_one_letter_code
_entity_poly.pdbx_strand_id
1 'polypeptide(L)'
;MTLEPPPSRRPEIDALLRFLTAAPAERPRLAPRVAEAVGADTLERIVQATLSRTGRPVAVTDSPDGLLVTGEEGQVRAWARAAPDGGLAALYLEGARHTPPRGRRLRVPYGLLVILVAVANVVALWTASDRTAWCTDLTVLALCGVLVEGLGAPAQQPRLPRRTVEAGTVVATLASASRLPELPTGNGTLGLSITVVVLLALLGAVAVGRTRTWRAPLSQPLRFPLEGVWYVVQGGARPLNHHAGVPEQRGAVDLAGLGRYGSRTRGGHELTAFAAYGRAVRAPCDGRVVSAEGAIEDQDAGPGARARYQPPYGNHVFIDTGREIVKLAHLRAGSLTVSRGDTVRAGQLVGETGNSGNTTEPHLHLHAERDGVGLDLRFTDVPGRLYRGRVIRTFP
;
A
#
# COMPACT_ATOMS: atom_id res chain seq x y z
N MET A 1 35.81 17.29 22.19
CA MET A 1 34.85 16.17 22.05
C MET A 1 33.52 16.67 22.58
N THR A 2 32.77 17.38 21.74
CA THR A 2 31.42 17.87 22.06
C THR A 2 30.48 16.68 21.99
N LEU A 3 30.05 16.21 23.16
CA LEU A 3 28.96 15.24 23.27
C LEU A 3 27.74 15.82 22.56
N GLU A 4 27.23 15.11 21.55
CA GLU A 4 25.91 15.42 21.01
C GLU A 4 24.91 15.46 22.17
N PRO A 5 24.03 16.47 22.24
CA PRO A 5 22.97 16.47 23.23
C PRO A 5 22.12 15.20 23.04
N PRO A 6 21.63 14.57 24.12
CA PRO A 6 20.73 13.43 24.00
C PRO A 6 19.56 13.83 23.10
N PRO A 7 19.06 12.94 22.21
CA PRO A 7 17.97 13.26 21.32
C PRO A 7 16.82 13.83 22.15
N SER A 8 16.44 15.09 21.86
CA SER A 8 15.38 15.78 22.60
C SER A 8 14.16 14.85 22.65
N ARG A 9 13.75 14.47 23.86
CA ARG A 9 12.61 13.59 24.08
C ARG A 9 11.42 14.15 23.31
N ARG A 10 10.86 13.38 22.36
CA ARG A 10 9.72 13.82 21.53
C ARG A 10 8.62 14.37 22.47
N PRO A 11 8.14 15.61 22.30
CA PRO A 11 7.15 16.20 23.19
C PRO A 11 5.84 15.39 23.23
N GLU A 12 5.56 14.64 22.17
CA GLU A 12 4.45 13.69 22.07
C GLU A 12 4.47 12.62 23.16
N ILE A 13 5.66 12.18 23.59
CA ILE A 13 5.82 11.11 24.59
C ILE A 13 5.21 11.56 25.92
N ASP A 14 5.63 12.74 26.39
CA ASP A 14 5.19 13.25 27.68
C ASP A 14 3.73 13.72 27.61
N ALA A 15 3.30 14.33 26.50
CA ALA A 15 1.92 14.72 26.29
C ALA A 15 0.96 13.51 26.28
N LEU A 16 1.33 12.44 25.57
CA LEU A 16 0.53 11.22 25.49
C LEU A 16 0.46 10.49 26.83
N LEU A 17 1.59 10.35 27.54
CA LEU A 17 1.61 9.73 28.85
C LEU A 17 0.69 10.49 29.82
N ARG A 18 0.86 11.81 29.93
CA ARG A 18 0.01 12.67 30.77
C ARG A 18 -1.47 12.50 30.42
N PHE A 19 -1.81 12.53 29.14
CA PHE A 19 -3.19 12.39 28.66
C PHE A 19 -3.80 11.04 29.08
N LEU A 20 -3.09 9.94 28.89
CA LEU A 20 -3.61 8.60 29.20
C LEU A 20 -3.71 8.32 30.70
N THR A 21 -2.87 8.95 31.53
CA THR A 21 -2.92 8.81 32.99
C THR A 21 -3.84 9.82 33.68
N ALA A 22 -4.26 10.87 32.99
CA ALA A 22 -5.15 11.89 33.54
C ALA A 22 -6.55 11.35 33.86
N ALA A 23 -7.24 12.03 34.78
CA ALA A 23 -8.62 11.72 35.09
C ALA A 23 -9.52 11.97 33.86
N PRO A 24 -10.64 11.22 33.68
CA PRO A 24 -11.53 11.39 32.54
C PRO A 24 -11.98 12.85 32.30
N ALA A 25 -12.26 13.59 33.39
CA ALA A 25 -12.68 14.98 33.34
C ALA A 25 -11.59 15.96 32.82
N GLU A 26 -10.32 15.58 32.88
CA GLU A 26 -9.18 16.42 32.49
C GLU A 26 -8.76 16.20 31.03
N ARG A 27 -9.05 15.02 30.46
CA ARG A 27 -8.64 14.63 29.10
C ARG A 27 -9.09 15.61 28.01
N PRO A 28 -10.33 16.15 28.01
CA PRO A 28 -10.72 17.16 27.04
C PRO A 28 -9.87 18.44 27.10
N ARG A 29 -9.36 18.81 28.27
CA ARG A 29 -8.47 19.98 28.41
C ARG A 29 -7.05 19.70 27.91
N LEU A 30 -6.60 18.46 28.04
CA LEU A 30 -5.29 18.01 27.55
C LEU A 30 -5.28 17.74 26.05
N ALA A 31 -6.43 17.52 25.42
CA ALA A 31 -6.55 17.25 23.99
C ALA A 31 -7.79 17.95 23.38
N PRO A 32 -7.90 19.29 23.46
CA PRO A 32 -9.12 20.01 23.13
C PRO A 32 -9.56 19.82 21.68
N ARG A 33 -8.62 19.87 20.72
CA ARG A 33 -8.91 19.64 19.30
C ARG A 33 -9.36 18.21 19.02
N VAL A 34 -8.80 17.24 19.75
CA VAL A 34 -9.21 15.83 19.60
C VAL A 34 -10.62 15.65 20.17
N ALA A 35 -10.90 16.21 21.36
CA ALA A 35 -12.20 16.15 21.99
C ALA A 35 -13.29 16.86 21.16
N GLU A 36 -12.98 17.99 20.52
CA GLU A 36 -13.86 18.67 19.58
C GLU A 36 -14.15 17.80 18.34
N ALA A 37 -13.13 17.12 17.81
CA ALA A 37 -13.27 16.32 16.60
C ALA A 37 -14.10 15.04 16.77
N VAL A 38 -14.00 14.36 17.92
CA VAL A 38 -14.66 13.06 18.14
C VAL A 38 -15.76 13.07 19.20
N GLY A 39 -15.82 14.13 20.02
CA GLY A 39 -16.67 14.21 21.21
C GLY A 39 -16.02 13.57 22.45
N ALA A 40 -16.25 14.17 23.63
CA ALA A 40 -15.66 13.74 24.89
C ALA A 40 -15.98 12.27 25.24
N ASP A 41 -17.23 11.83 25.04
CA ASP A 41 -17.65 10.46 25.34
C ASP A 41 -16.98 9.43 24.44
N THR A 42 -16.82 9.75 23.15
CA THR A 42 -16.11 8.87 22.20
C THR A 42 -14.63 8.83 22.51
N LEU A 43 -14.03 9.98 22.84
CA LEU A 43 -12.64 10.04 23.28
C LEU A 43 -12.43 9.15 24.50
N GLU A 44 -13.32 9.25 25.50
CA GLU A 44 -13.25 8.44 26.70
C GLU A 44 -13.40 6.95 26.41
N ARG A 45 -14.37 6.54 25.58
CA ARG A 45 -14.51 5.13 25.16
C ARG A 45 -13.27 4.59 24.48
N ILE A 46 -12.63 5.38 23.62
CA ILE A 46 -11.38 4.99 22.94
C ILE A 46 -10.26 4.81 23.96
N VAL A 47 -10.12 5.75 24.91
CA VAL A 47 -9.11 5.66 25.96
C VAL A 47 -9.36 4.45 26.85
N GLN A 48 -10.59 4.22 27.31
CA GLN A 48 -10.92 3.05 28.15
C GLN A 48 -10.67 1.73 27.43
N ALA A 49 -11.00 1.63 26.15
CA ALA A 49 -10.65 0.46 25.35
C ALA A 49 -9.13 0.26 25.24
N THR A 50 -8.37 1.35 25.18
CA THR A 50 -6.91 1.30 25.19
C THR A 50 -6.39 0.80 26.54
N LEU A 51 -6.91 1.34 27.65
CA LEU A 51 -6.56 0.94 29.01
C LEU A 51 -6.90 -0.52 29.30
N SER A 52 -8.00 -1.06 28.75
CA SER A 52 -8.33 -2.49 28.89
C SER A 52 -7.36 -3.42 28.14
N ARG A 53 -6.51 -2.88 27.26
CA ARG A 53 -5.47 -3.63 26.53
C ARG A 53 -4.09 -3.46 27.16
N THR A 54 -3.84 -2.36 27.84
CA THR A 54 -2.53 -2.06 28.43
C THR A 54 -2.50 -2.27 29.94
N GLY A 55 -3.65 -2.27 30.62
CA GLY A 55 -3.70 -1.92 32.04
C GLY A 55 -3.36 -0.44 32.23
N ARG A 56 -2.96 -0.06 33.46
CA ARG A 56 -2.51 1.31 33.75
C ARG A 56 -1.23 1.61 32.94
N PRO A 57 -1.19 2.69 32.13
CA PRO A 57 0.01 3.07 31.37
C PRO A 57 1.15 3.40 32.32
N VAL A 58 2.29 2.76 32.10
CA VAL A 58 3.52 2.94 32.87
C VAL A 58 4.51 3.82 32.10
N ALA A 59 4.57 3.67 30.77
CA ALA A 59 5.50 4.40 29.93
C ALA A 59 4.97 4.61 28.52
N VAL A 60 5.42 5.68 27.89
CA VAL A 60 5.37 5.87 26.43
C VAL A 60 6.81 5.93 25.92
N THR A 61 7.12 5.15 24.89
CA THR A 61 8.49 5.07 24.32
C THR A 61 8.46 5.23 22.80
N ASP A 62 9.53 5.77 22.24
CA ASP A 62 9.70 5.84 20.78
C ASP A 62 10.30 4.52 20.26
N SER A 63 9.73 3.95 19.21
CA SER A 63 10.20 2.69 18.63
C SER A 63 10.19 2.71 17.09
N PRO A 64 10.83 1.74 16.43
CA PRO A 64 10.72 1.55 14.97
C PRO A 64 9.28 1.30 14.49
N ASP A 65 8.36 0.92 15.38
CA ASP A 65 6.94 0.71 15.08
C ASP A 65 6.06 1.95 15.30
N GLY A 66 6.63 3.07 15.76
CA GLY A 66 5.87 4.22 16.25
C GLY A 66 5.97 4.37 17.77
N LEU A 67 5.09 5.18 18.36
CA LEU A 67 5.03 5.31 19.81
C LEU A 67 4.44 4.04 20.42
N LEU A 68 5.06 3.51 21.46
CA LEU A 68 4.56 2.37 22.21
C LEU A 68 4.06 2.86 23.56
N VAL A 69 2.75 2.68 23.80
CA VAL A 69 2.14 2.85 25.11
C VAL A 69 2.22 1.51 25.82
N THR A 70 3.04 1.44 26.86
CA THR A 70 3.25 0.23 27.67
C THR A 70 2.57 0.42 29.01
N GLY A 71 1.66 -0.48 29.35
CA GLY A 71 1.09 -0.60 30.68
C GLY A 71 1.43 -1.95 31.33
N GLU A 72 0.87 -2.17 32.51
CA GLU A 72 1.14 -3.34 33.36
C GLU A 72 0.77 -4.68 32.70
N GLU A 73 -0.22 -4.69 31.80
CA GLU A 73 -0.72 -5.92 31.16
C GLU A 73 -0.28 -6.10 29.71
N GLY A 74 0.26 -5.06 29.09
CA GLY A 74 0.56 -5.10 27.66
C GLY A 74 0.88 -3.74 27.06
N GLN A 75 1.00 -3.73 25.75
CA GLN A 75 1.39 -2.56 24.99
C GLN A 75 0.51 -2.38 23.76
N VAL A 76 0.37 -1.15 23.30
CA VAL A 76 -0.33 -0.77 22.06
C VAL A 76 0.51 0.26 21.31
N ARG A 77 0.40 0.30 19.98
CA ARG A 77 0.99 1.39 19.21
C ARG A 77 0.11 2.64 19.27
N ALA A 78 0.77 3.78 19.17
CA ALA A 78 0.13 5.07 19.12
C ALA A 78 0.86 5.99 18.13
N TRP A 79 0.11 6.97 17.67
CA TRP A 79 0.63 8.15 17.02
C TRP A 79 -0.01 9.36 17.68
N ALA A 80 0.78 10.39 17.91
CA ALA A 80 0.35 11.62 18.56
C ALA A 80 1.10 12.80 17.94
N ARG A 81 0.53 13.99 18.07
CA ARG A 81 1.19 15.26 17.76
C ARG A 81 1.02 16.18 18.95
N ALA A 82 2.13 16.66 19.50
CA ALA A 82 2.08 17.59 20.62
C ALA A 82 1.56 18.96 20.16
N ALA A 83 0.77 19.61 21.01
CA ALA A 83 0.42 21.01 20.86
C ALA A 83 1.49 21.88 21.56
N PRO A 84 1.67 23.16 21.15
CA PRO A 84 2.64 24.06 21.77
C PRO A 84 2.45 24.29 23.28
N ASP A 85 1.22 24.12 23.77
CA ASP A 85 0.83 24.22 25.19
C ASP A 85 1.14 22.94 26.00
N GLY A 86 1.75 21.93 25.37
CA GLY A 86 2.03 20.63 26.00
C GLY A 86 0.85 19.66 25.98
N GLY A 87 -0.29 20.02 25.39
CA GLY A 87 -1.41 19.11 25.13
C GLY A 87 -1.20 18.25 23.89
N LEU A 88 -2.26 17.56 23.46
CA LEU A 88 -2.31 16.79 22.21
C LEU A 88 -3.11 17.55 21.14
N ALA A 89 -2.46 17.84 20.02
CA ALA A 89 -3.10 18.40 18.83
C ALA A 89 -3.77 17.32 17.97
N ALA A 90 -3.27 16.08 18.01
CA ALA A 90 -3.84 14.94 17.31
C ALA A 90 -3.45 13.62 18.00
N LEU A 91 -4.30 12.59 17.86
CA LEU A 91 -4.13 11.31 18.51
C LEU A 91 -4.68 10.18 17.63
N TYR A 92 -3.94 9.08 17.54
CA TYR A 92 -4.38 7.84 16.92
C TYR A 92 -3.85 6.65 17.73
N LEU A 93 -4.76 5.82 18.25
CA LEU A 93 -4.44 4.68 19.11
C LEU A 93 -4.76 3.37 18.38
N GLU A 94 -3.92 2.36 18.57
CA GLU A 94 -4.14 1.03 17.99
C GLU A 94 -5.27 0.28 18.68
N GLY A 95 -6.19 -0.27 17.89
CA GLY A 95 -7.33 -1.05 18.36
C GLY A 95 -6.98 -2.48 18.81
N ALA A 96 -5.70 -2.85 18.87
CA ALA A 96 -5.22 -4.20 19.18
C ALA A 96 -3.96 -4.15 20.05
N ARG A 97 -3.74 -5.20 20.85
CA ARG A 97 -2.49 -5.37 21.62
C ARG A 97 -1.32 -5.51 20.63
N HIS A 98 -0.25 -4.75 20.86
CA HIS A 98 0.94 -4.79 20.05
C HIS A 98 1.82 -5.98 20.45
N THR A 99 2.15 -6.81 19.45
CA THR A 99 3.16 -7.86 19.59
C THR A 99 4.31 -7.54 18.62
N PRO A 100 5.55 -7.42 19.11
CA PRO A 100 6.67 -7.13 18.25
C PRO A 100 6.88 -8.34 17.32
N PRO A 101 7.17 -8.11 16.02
CA PRO A 101 7.41 -9.20 15.10
C PRO A 101 8.63 -10.02 15.54
N ARG A 102 8.48 -11.34 15.51
CA ARG A 102 9.55 -12.28 15.87
C ARG A 102 10.58 -12.36 14.73
N GLY A 103 11.78 -11.82 14.99
CA GLY A 103 13.00 -12.04 14.21
C GLY A 103 13.14 -11.20 12.94
N ARG A 104 14.40 -10.96 12.54
CA ARG A 104 14.74 -10.46 11.19
C ARG A 104 14.49 -11.58 10.19
N ARG A 105 13.42 -11.49 9.40
CA ARG A 105 13.27 -12.37 8.22
C ARG A 105 14.33 -11.98 7.20
N LEU A 106 15.15 -12.93 6.77
CA LEU A 106 16.03 -12.75 5.63
C LEU A 106 15.15 -12.39 4.42
N ARG A 107 15.34 -11.19 3.87
CA ARG A 107 14.60 -10.73 2.69
C ARG A 107 15.48 -10.96 1.47
N VAL A 108 15.16 -11.99 0.68
CA VAL A 108 15.74 -12.13 -0.66
C VAL A 108 15.17 -11.03 -1.54
N PRO A 109 16.00 -10.22 -2.23
CA PRO A 109 15.49 -9.22 -3.16
C PRO A 109 14.55 -9.86 -4.17
N TYR A 110 13.36 -9.29 -4.37
CA TYR A 110 12.34 -9.85 -5.26
C TYR A 110 12.88 -10.12 -6.67
N GLY A 111 13.77 -9.25 -7.17
CA GLY A 111 14.49 -9.45 -8.43
C GLY A 111 15.32 -10.74 -8.50
N LEU A 112 16.12 -10.98 -7.46
CA LEU A 112 16.93 -12.19 -7.38
C LEU A 112 16.05 -13.44 -7.28
N LEU A 113 14.98 -13.38 -6.50
CA LEU A 113 14.04 -14.49 -6.38
C LEU A 113 13.42 -14.88 -7.74
N VAL A 114 12.97 -13.89 -8.53
CA VAL A 114 12.41 -14.15 -9.87
C VAL A 114 13.43 -14.80 -10.79
N ILE A 115 14.69 -14.34 -10.77
CA ILE A 115 15.77 -14.93 -11.57
C ILE A 115 16.06 -16.37 -11.13
N LEU A 116 16.21 -16.61 -9.83
CA LEU A 116 16.48 -17.95 -9.29
C LEU A 116 15.36 -18.94 -9.63
N VAL A 117 14.09 -18.51 -9.50
CA VAL A 117 12.93 -19.33 -9.88
C VAL A 117 12.94 -19.62 -11.38
N ALA A 118 13.20 -18.62 -12.23
CA ALA A 118 13.28 -18.83 -13.67
C ALA A 118 14.38 -19.83 -14.04
N VAL A 119 15.59 -19.65 -13.50
CA VAL A 119 16.73 -20.56 -13.74
C VAL A 119 16.42 -21.98 -13.25
N ALA A 120 15.89 -22.14 -12.03
CA ALA A 120 15.56 -23.45 -11.48
C ALA A 120 14.54 -24.20 -12.35
N ASN A 121 13.51 -23.51 -12.85
CA ASN A 121 12.51 -24.11 -13.74
C ASN A 121 13.08 -24.45 -15.12
N VAL A 122 13.96 -23.62 -15.68
CA VAL A 122 14.65 -23.92 -16.93
C VAL A 122 15.54 -25.15 -16.76
N VAL A 123 16.30 -25.24 -15.67
CA VAL A 123 17.10 -26.43 -15.37
C VAL A 123 16.21 -27.66 -15.26
N ALA A 124 15.09 -27.60 -14.54
CA ALA A 124 14.15 -28.70 -14.43
C ALA A 124 13.71 -29.24 -15.81
N LEU A 125 13.28 -28.35 -16.72
CA LEU A 125 12.94 -28.69 -18.11
C LEU A 125 14.09 -29.40 -18.85
N TRP A 126 15.32 -28.89 -18.71
CA TRP A 126 16.51 -29.48 -19.35
C TRP A 126 16.97 -30.79 -18.71
N THR A 127 16.54 -31.07 -17.49
CA THR A 127 16.86 -32.31 -16.75
C THR A 127 15.69 -33.30 -16.68
N ALA A 128 14.55 -32.97 -17.29
CA ALA A 128 13.38 -33.85 -17.30
C ALA A 128 13.75 -35.25 -17.83
N SER A 129 13.30 -36.28 -17.11
CA SER A 129 13.57 -37.70 -17.38
C SER A 129 12.68 -38.27 -18.48
N ASP A 130 11.51 -37.69 -18.68
CA ASP A 130 10.47 -38.18 -19.58
C ASP A 130 9.56 -37.02 -20.04
N ARG A 131 8.71 -37.30 -21.04
CA ARG A 131 7.80 -36.30 -21.64
C ARG A 131 6.78 -35.75 -20.64
N THR A 132 6.34 -36.56 -19.67
CA THR A 132 5.31 -36.16 -18.69
C THR A 132 5.91 -35.23 -17.63
N ALA A 133 7.14 -35.52 -17.19
CA ALA A 133 7.93 -34.62 -16.35
C ALA A 133 8.17 -33.27 -17.03
N TRP A 134 8.60 -33.28 -18.30
CA TRP A 134 8.81 -32.04 -19.06
C TRP A 134 7.54 -31.18 -19.16
N CYS A 135 6.39 -31.78 -19.46
CA CYS A 135 5.10 -31.07 -19.49
C CYS A 135 4.71 -30.50 -18.11
N THR A 136 5.03 -31.23 -17.03
CA THR A 136 4.76 -30.79 -15.66
C THR A 136 5.61 -29.56 -15.33
N ASP A 137 6.92 -29.61 -15.61
CA ASP A 137 7.84 -28.50 -15.38
C ASP A 137 7.48 -27.27 -16.22
N LEU A 138 7.02 -27.45 -17.46
CA LEU A 138 6.52 -26.36 -18.29
C LEU A 138 5.31 -25.68 -17.65
N THR A 139 4.41 -26.48 -17.08
CA THR A 139 3.21 -25.99 -16.41
C THR A 139 3.57 -25.25 -15.12
N VAL A 140 4.56 -25.74 -14.36
CA VAL A 140 5.09 -25.06 -13.16
C VAL A 140 5.76 -23.72 -13.54
N LEU A 141 6.55 -23.69 -14.61
CA LEU A 141 7.14 -22.45 -15.11
C LEU A 141 6.07 -21.43 -15.50
N ALA A 142 5.03 -21.85 -16.22
CA ALA A 142 3.90 -21.00 -16.57
C ALA A 142 3.16 -20.49 -15.32
N LEU A 143 2.95 -21.35 -14.32
CA LEU A 143 2.37 -20.99 -13.03
C LEU A 143 3.18 -19.90 -12.32
N CYS A 144 4.51 -20.06 -12.25
CA CYS A 144 5.42 -19.05 -11.71
C CYS A 144 5.31 -17.72 -12.47
N GLY A 145 5.21 -17.77 -13.81
CA GLY A 145 4.98 -16.59 -14.64
C GLY A 145 3.68 -15.86 -14.28
N VAL A 146 2.57 -16.58 -14.12
CA VAL A 146 1.28 -15.99 -13.72
C VAL A 146 1.33 -15.43 -12.30
N LEU A 147 2.04 -16.06 -11.36
CA LEU A 147 2.24 -15.52 -10.02
C LEU A 147 3.00 -14.19 -10.04
N VAL A 148 4.09 -14.10 -10.81
CA VAL A 148 4.92 -12.89 -10.92
C VAL A 148 4.20 -11.76 -11.67
N GLU A 149 3.58 -12.07 -12.82
CA GLU A 149 2.99 -11.07 -13.72
C GLU A 149 1.52 -10.76 -13.44
N GLY A 150 0.78 -11.77 -12.96
CA GLY A 150 -0.66 -11.67 -12.68
C GLY A 150 -0.93 -11.16 -11.27
N LEU A 151 -0.26 -11.74 -10.27
CA LEU A 151 -0.46 -11.38 -8.86
C LEU A 151 0.65 -10.49 -8.28
N GLY A 152 1.83 -10.46 -8.89
CA GLY A 152 2.96 -9.67 -8.39
C GLY A 152 2.92 -8.18 -8.78
N ALA A 153 4.03 -7.49 -8.51
CA ALA A 153 4.24 -6.10 -8.87
C ALA A 153 5.54 -5.96 -9.69
N PRO A 154 5.59 -6.50 -10.92
CA PRO A 154 6.84 -6.68 -11.64
C PRO A 154 7.45 -5.35 -12.14
N ALA A 155 6.75 -4.22 -11.97
CA ALA A 155 7.30 -2.87 -12.08
C ALA A 155 8.29 -2.50 -10.96
N GLN A 156 8.54 -3.37 -9.99
CA GLN A 156 9.66 -3.24 -9.05
C GLN A 156 11.02 -3.34 -9.74
N GLN A 157 11.09 -4.01 -10.89
CA GLN A 157 12.33 -4.21 -11.65
C GLN A 157 12.40 -3.26 -12.85
N PRO A 158 13.60 -2.83 -13.25
CA PRO A 158 13.78 -2.12 -14.51
C PRO A 158 13.34 -2.98 -15.70
N ARG A 159 12.66 -2.37 -16.68
CA ARG A 159 12.04 -3.09 -17.82
C ARG A 159 13.06 -3.92 -18.61
N LEU A 160 14.23 -3.36 -18.94
CA LEU A 160 15.21 -4.02 -19.82
C LEU A 160 15.78 -5.32 -19.19
N PRO A 161 16.37 -5.31 -17.98
CA PRO A 161 16.80 -6.52 -17.30
C PRO A 161 15.68 -7.56 -17.19
N ARG A 162 14.48 -7.13 -16.79
CA ARG A 162 13.33 -8.03 -16.63
C ARG A 162 12.95 -8.70 -17.95
N ARG A 163 12.79 -7.93 -19.04
CA ARG A 163 12.46 -8.49 -20.36
C ARG A 163 13.57 -9.37 -20.91
N THR A 164 14.82 -9.12 -20.54
CA THR A 164 15.96 -9.98 -20.91
C THR A 164 15.85 -11.34 -20.23
N VAL A 165 15.52 -11.37 -18.93
CA VAL A 165 15.29 -12.61 -18.18
C VAL A 165 14.08 -13.37 -18.74
N GLU A 166 12.96 -12.68 -18.99
CA GLU A 166 11.77 -13.29 -19.59
C GLU A 166 12.07 -13.89 -20.97
N ALA A 167 12.74 -13.14 -21.85
CA ALA A 167 13.10 -13.61 -23.18
C ALA A 167 14.07 -14.80 -23.13
N GLY A 168 15.11 -14.72 -22.29
CA GLY A 168 16.05 -15.82 -22.08
C GLY A 168 15.35 -17.07 -21.55
N THR A 169 14.40 -16.92 -20.64
CA THR A 169 13.57 -18.02 -20.12
C THR A 169 12.76 -18.66 -21.25
N VAL A 170 12.05 -17.86 -22.05
CA VAL A 170 11.27 -18.37 -23.20
C VAL A 170 12.15 -19.10 -24.20
N VAL A 171 13.29 -18.52 -24.59
CA VAL A 171 14.23 -19.15 -25.54
C VAL A 171 14.76 -20.47 -24.98
N ALA A 172 15.20 -20.50 -23.72
CA ALA A 172 15.73 -21.71 -23.09
C ALA A 172 14.66 -22.81 -22.95
N THR A 173 13.41 -22.43 -22.66
CA THR A 173 12.26 -23.34 -22.62
C THR A 173 11.98 -23.93 -24.01
N LEU A 174 11.91 -23.09 -25.05
CA LEU A 174 11.69 -23.55 -26.43
C LEU A 174 12.82 -24.48 -26.91
N ALA A 175 14.08 -24.13 -26.59
CA ALA A 175 15.22 -24.97 -26.92
C ALA A 175 15.15 -26.34 -26.20
N SER A 176 14.69 -26.39 -24.95
CA SER A 176 14.54 -27.68 -24.23
C SER A 176 13.58 -28.66 -24.92
N ALA A 177 12.63 -28.17 -25.72
CA ALA A 177 11.68 -28.99 -26.45
C ALA A 177 12.35 -29.89 -27.51
N SER A 178 13.57 -29.57 -27.95
CA SER A 178 14.33 -30.42 -28.87
C SER A 178 14.64 -31.80 -28.31
N ARG A 179 14.56 -31.98 -26.97
CA ARG A 179 14.75 -33.28 -26.29
C ARG A 179 13.53 -34.19 -26.37
N LEU A 180 12.32 -33.65 -26.63
CA LEU A 180 11.07 -34.40 -26.59
C LEU A 180 11.04 -35.67 -27.46
N PRO A 181 11.62 -35.71 -28.68
CA PRO A 181 11.65 -36.91 -29.50
C PRO A 181 12.37 -38.08 -28.82
N GLU A 182 13.47 -37.79 -28.10
CA GLU A 182 14.33 -38.80 -27.45
C GLU A 182 13.82 -39.22 -26.07
N LEU A 183 13.00 -38.38 -25.42
CA LEU A 183 12.46 -38.68 -24.10
C LEU A 183 11.42 -39.82 -24.14
N PRO A 184 11.49 -40.78 -23.20
CA PRO A 184 10.47 -41.80 -23.04
C PRO A 184 9.14 -41.18 -22.60
N THR A 185 8.05 -41.93 -22.78
CA THR A 185 6.75 -41.60 -22.20
C THR A 185 6.74 -41.90 -20.70
N GLY A 186 6.42 -40.91 -19.86
CA GLY A 186 6.32 -41.08 -18.41
C GLY A 186 4.89 -41.34 -17.93
N ASN A 187 4.76 -41.85 -16.70
CA ASN A 187 3.47 -42.20 -16.07
C ASN A 187 2.96 -41.14 -15.05
N GLY A 188 3.64 -40.00 -14.91
CA GLY A 188 3.32 -38.93 -13.95
C GLY A 188 2.07 -38.09 -14.27
N THR A 189 1.03 -38.67 -14.87
CA THR A 189 -0.16 -37.97 -15.36
C THR A 189 -0.94 -37.25 -14.26
N LEU A 190 -0.92 -37.79 -13.04
CA LEU A 190 -1.54 -37.14 -11.87
C LEU A 190 -0.87 -35.80 -11.53
N GLY A 191 0.47 -35.76 -11.47
CA GLY A 191 1.22 -34.54 -11.17
C GLY A 191 1.01 -33.46 -12.24
N LEU A 192 1.03 -33.86 -13.52
CA LEU A 192 0.69 -32.98 -14.62
C LEU A 192 -0.73 -32.42 -14.49
N SER A 193 -1.71 -33.28 -14.20
CA SER A 193 -3.11 -32.87 -14.04
C SER A 193 -3.28 -31.85 -12.91
N ILE A 194 -2.63 -32.06 -11.76
CA ILE A 194 -2.65 -31.14 -10.63
C ILE A 194 -2.09 -29.77 -11.04
N THR A 195 -0.91 -29.73 -11.66
CA THR A 195 -0.27 -28.46 -12.04
C THR A 195 -1.10 -27.70 -13.08
N VAL A 196 -1.72 -28.39 -14.04
CA VAL A 196 -2.62 -27.79 -15.04
C VAL A 196 -3.86 -27.19 -14.37
N VAL A 197 -4.50 -27.93 -13.47
CA VAL A 197 -5.69 -27.43 -12.73
C VAL A 197 -5.33 -26.19 -11.91
N VAL A 198 -4.19 -26.21 -11.20
CA VAL A 198 -3.72 -25.06 -10.41
C VAL A 198 -3.42 -23.85 -11.31
N LEU A 199 -2.78 -24.06 -12.46
CA LEU A 199 -2.53 -23.01 -13.44
C LEU A 199 -3.83 -22.38 -13.97
N LEU A 200 -4.79 -23.20 -14.38
CA LEU A 200 -6.09 -22.74 -14.87
C LEU A 200 -6.87 -21.98 -13.78
N ALA A 201 -6.86 -22.49 -12.54
CA ALA A 201 -7.48 -21.82 -11.41
C ALA A 201 -6.83 -20.44 -11.15
N LEU A 202 -5.50 -20.35 -11.22
CA LEU A 202 -4.79 -19.09 -11.03
C LEU A 202 -5.07 -18.09 -12.17
N LEU A 203 -5.05 -18.55 -13.42
CA LEU A 203 -5.42 -17.74 -14.58
C LEU A 203 -6.86 -17.22 -14.45
N GLY A 204 -7.79 -18.09 -14.05
CA GLY A 204 -9.17 -17.71 -13.75
C GLY A 204 -9.26 -16.67 -12.64
N ALA A 205 -8.51 -16.83 -11.55
CA ALA A 205 -8.48 -15.88 -10.44
C ALA A 205 -7.93 -14.50 -10.88
N VAL A 206 -6.88 -14.46 -11.69
CA VAL A 206 -6.34 -13.21 -12.27
C VAL A 206 -7.37 -12.58 -13.22
N ALA A 207 -7.99 -13.36 -14.09
CA ALA A 207 -9.00 -12.87 -15.04
C ALA A 207 -10.22 -12.29 -14.32
N VAL A 208 -10.74 -12.97 -13.30
CA VAL A 208 -11.81 -12.47 -12.43
C VAL A 208 -11.36 -11.20 -11.71
N GLY A 209 -10.15 -11.19 -11.13
CA GLY A 209 -9.60 -10.01 -10.46
C GLY A 209 -9.53 -8.78 -11.36
N ARG A 210 -9.24 -8.96 -12.66
CA ARG A 210 -9.13 -7.85 -13.63
C ARG A 210 -10.48 -7.41 -14.21
N THR A 211 -11.45 -8.32 -14.33
CA THR A 211 -12.71 -8.07 -15.04
C THR A 211 -13.91 -7.81 -14.12
N ARG A 212 -13.90 -8.34 -12.89
CA ARG A 212 -15.04 -8.26 -11.98
C ARG A 212 -15.31 -6.82 -11.54
N THR A 213 -16.53 -6.35 -11.79
CA THR A 213 -17.14 -5.23 -11.08
C THR A 213 -17.60 -5.67 -9.70
N TRP A 214 -17.51 -4.80 -8.71
CA TRP A 214 -18.12 -5.07 -7.41
C TRP A 214 -19.66 -5.02 -7.44
N ARG A 215 -20.25 -4.71 -8.60
CA ARG A 215 -21.67 -4.30 -8.75
C ARG A 215 -22.01 -3.12 -7.82
N ALA A 216 -20.98 -2.44 -7.30
CA ALA A 216 -21.11 -1.17 -6.64
C ALA A 216 -21.56 -0.13 -7.66
N PRO A 217 -22.31 0.90 -7.25
CA PRO A 217 -22.56 2.04 -8.11
C PRO A 217 -21.24 2.61 -8.64
N LEU A 218 -21.27 3.09 -9.89
CA LEU A 218 -20.13 3.83 -10.44
C LEU A 218 -20.04 5.18 -9.75
N SER A 219 -18.81 5.65 -9.52
CA SER A 219 -18.57 7.05 -9.19
C SER A 219 -19.14 7.94 -10.29
N GLN A 220 -19.37 9.22 -9.98
CA GLN A 220 -19.52 10.20 -11.05
C GLN A 220 -18.23 10.24 -11.91
N PRO A 221 -18.31 10.74 -13.15
CA PRO A 221 -17.13 10.85 -14.00
C PRO A 221 -16.07 11.74 -13.33
N LEU A 222 -14.88 11.18 -13.09
CA LEU A 222 -13.73 11.87 -12.55
C LEU A 222 -12.74 12.24 -13.67
N ARG A 223 -11.88 13.22 -13.41
CA ARG A 223 -10.65 13.46 -14.16
C ARG A 223 -9.51 12.70 -13.49
N PHE A 224 -8.62 12.10 -14.26
CA PHE A 224 -7.50 11.36 -13.67
C PHE A 224 -6.54 12.35 -12.97
N PRO A 225 -6.17 12.14 -11.69
CA PRO A 225 -5.52 13.17 -10.88
C PRO A 225 -4.02 13.35 -11.15
N LEU A 226 -3.44 12.60 -12.09
CA LEU A 226 -1.99 12.45 -12.24
C LEU A 226 -1.54 12.55 -13.70
N GLU A 227 -0.38 13.16 -13.90
CA GLU A 227 0.27 13.30 -15.21
C GLU A 227 1.47 12.34 -15.34
N GLY A 228 1.68 11.78 -16.53
CA GLY A 228 2.81 10.91 -16.86
C GLY A 228 2.46 9.42 -16.89
N VAL A 229 3.41 8.58 -16.45
CA VAL A 229 3.28 7.11 -16.54
C VAL A 229 3.07 6.51 -15.15
N TRP A 230 1.92 5.88 -14.96
CA TRP A 230 1.49 5.33 -13.67
C TRP A 230 1.17 3.85 -13.77
N TYR A 231 1.45 3.12 -12.70
CA TYR A 231 1.23 1.69 -12.58
C TYR A 231 0.25 1.43 -11.45
N VAL A 232 -0.81 0.67 -11.74
CA VAL A 232 -1.79 0.24 -10.75
C VAL A 232 -1.18 -0.90 -9.93
N VAL A 233 -0.77 -0.60 -8.70
CA VAL A 233 -0.25 -1.59 -7.74
C VAL A 233 -1.39 -2.34 -7.07
N GLN A 234 -2.45 -1.63 -6.73
CA GLN A 234 -3.69 -2.19 -6.19
C GLN A 234 -4.85 -1.69 -7.03
N GLY A 235 -5.75 -2.59 -7.42
CA GLY A 235 -6.92 -2.27 -8.21
C GLY A 235 -7.57 -3.53 -8.77
N GLY A 236 -8.83 -3.41 -9.16
CA GLY A 236 -9.67 -4.54 -9.54
C GLY A 236 -10.27 -5.23 -8.30
N ALA A 237 -10.64 -6.50 -8.46
CA ALA A 237 -11.24 -7.31 -7.40
C ALA A 237 -10.21 -8.19 -6.68
N ARG A 238 -10.65 -8.92 -5.65
CA ARG A 238 -9.84 -10.03 -5.08
C ARG A 238 -9.52 -11.05 -6.19
N PRO A 239 -8.31 -11.64 -6.20
CA PRO A 239 -7.22 -11.50 -5.22
C PRO A 239 -6.23 -10.35 -5.50
N LEU A 240 -6.47 -9.52 -6.51
CA LEU A 240 -5.51 -8.50 -6.97
C LEU A 240 -5.49 -7.24 -6.11
N ASN A 241 -6.61 -6.93 -5.48
CA ASN A 241 -6.78 -5.74 -4.66
C ASN A 241 -7.02 -6.12 -3.21
N HIS A 242 -6.15 -5.69 -2.30
CA HIS A 242 -6.32 -5.95 -0.87
C HIS A 242 -7.43 -5.07 -0.25
N HIS A 243 -7.64 -3.86 -0.79
CA HIS A 243 -8.67 -2.92 -0.36
C HIS A 243 -10.09 -3.47 -0.49
N ALA A 244 -10.27 -4.42 -1.41
CA ALA A 244 -11.50 -5.18 -1.62
C ALA A 244 -12.12 -5.80 -0.35
N GLY A 245 -11.32 -6.03 0.69
CA GLY A 245 -11.81 -6.56 1.98
C GLY A 245 -12.51 -5.53 2.86
N VAL A 246 -12.26 -4.25 2.64
CA VAL A 246 -12.79 -3.14 3.44
C VAL A 246 -13.95 -2.52 2.66
N PRO A 247 -15.19 -2.56 3.17
CA PRO A 247 -16.37 -2.09 2.43
C PRO A 247 -16.21 -0.70 1.82
N GLU A 248 -15.65 0.25 2.57
CA GLU A 248 -15.49 1.62 2.08
C GLU A 248 -14.37 1.79 1.04
N GLN A 249 -13.42 0.84 0.96
CA GLN A 249 -12.27 0.91 0.03
C GLN A 249 -12.37 -0.07 -1.15
N ARG A 250 -13.51 -0.73 -1.40
CA ARG A 250 -13.61 -1.81 -2.41
C ARG A 250 -13.13 -1.42 -3.82
N GLY A 251 -13.38 -0.18 -4.22
CA GLY A 251 -12.96 0.39 -5.50
C GLY A 251 -11.63 1.17 -5.45
N ALA A 252 -10.92 1.12 -4.31
CA ALA A 252 -9.70 1.87 -4.13
C ALA A 252 -8.57 1.35 -5.01
N VAL A 253 -7.73 2.28 -5.44
CA VAL A 253 -6.55 2.03 -6.24
C VAL A 253 -5.32 2.69 -5.63
N ASP A 254 -4.21 1.97 -5.72
CA ASP A 254 -2.88 2.51 -5.36
C ASP A 254 -2.07 2.66 -6.64
N LEU A 255 -1.68 3.90 -6.93
CA LEU A 255 -1.03 4.31 -8.17
C LEU A 255 0.42 4.69 -7.89
N ALA A 256 1.36 3.90 -8.42
CA ALA A 256 2.79 4.20 -8.33
C ALA A 256 3.32 4.76 -9.65
N GLY A 257 4.16 5.80 -9.58
CA GLY A 257 4.83 6.35 -10.76
C GLY A 257 5.85 5.37 -11.34
N LEU A 258 6.05 5.42 -12.66
CA LEU A 258 7.12 4.70 -13.35
C LEU A 258 8.15 5.68 -13.92
N GLY A 259 9.42 5.45 -13.60
CA GLY A 259 10.53 6.21 -14.15
C GLY A 259 10.84 5.86 -15.61
N ARG A 260 11.89 6.46 -16.18
CA ARG A 260 12.32 6.26 -17.57
C ARG A 260 12.57 4.79 -17.93
N TYR A 261 13.05 4.00 -16.96
CA TYR A 261 13.31 2.57 -17.12
C TYR A 261 12.10 1.68 -16.85
N GLY A 262 10.96 2.29 -16.54
CA GLY A 262 9.72 1.58 -16.23
C GLY A 262 9.70 0.84 -14.91
N SER A 263 10.64 1.14 -14.02
CA SER A 263 10.63 0.74 -12.63
C SER A 263 10.01 1.83 -11.76
N ARG A 264 9.48 1.43 -10.59
CA ARG A 264 8.94 2.34 -9.57
C ARG A 264 10.01 3.12 -8.80
N THR A 265 11.22 2.55 -8.73
CA THR A 265 12.40 3.14 -8.08
C THR A 265 13.62 3.03 -8.98
N ARG A 266 14.56 3.97 -8.86
CA ARG A 266 15.89 3.91 -9.49
C ARG A 266 16.94 3.18 -8.64
N GLY A 267 16.53 2.57 -7.53
CA GLY A 267 17.43 2.04 -6.50
C GLY A 267 17.77 3.11 -5.46
N GLY A 268 17.89 2.69 -4.20
CA GLY A 268 18.11 3.57 -3.05
C GLY A 268 17.04 3.46 -1.97
N HIS A 269 17.28 4.16 -0.86
CA HIS A 269 16.39 4.21 0.31
C HIS A 269 15.68 5.57 0.45
N GLU A 270 16.12 6.59 -0.29
CA GLU A 270 15.51 7.91 -0.26
C GLU A 270 14.18 7.96 -1.02
N LEU A 271 13.25 8.76 -0.53
CA LEU A 271 11.94 8.96 -1.17
C LEU A 271 12.05 9.51 -2.60
N THR A 272 13.03 10.37 -2.85
CA THR A 272 13.33 10.94 -4.17
C THR A 272 13.83 9.91 -5.19
N ALA A 273 14.18 8.69 -4.76
CA ALA A 273 14.50 7.60 -5.68
C ALA A 273 13.25 6.97 -6.32
N PHE A 274 12.07 7.18 -5.74
CA PHE A 274 10.81 6.66 -6.24
C PHE A 274 10.19 7.62 -7.25
N ALA A 275 9.83 7.10 -8.41
CA ALA A 275 9.28 7.90 -9.50
C ALA A 275 7.93 8.55 -9.15
N ALA A 276 7.24 8.03 -8.13
CA ALA A 276 6.01 8.59 -7.63
C ALA A 276 6.23 9.78 -6.70
N TYR A 277 7.33 9.90 -5.96
CA TYR A 277 7.43 10.92 -4.90
C TYR A 277 7.51 12.35 -5.45
N GLY A 278 6.80 13.29 -4.84
CA GLY A 278 6.79 14.71 -5.21
C GLY A 278 6.11 15.00 -6.55
N ARG A 279 5.25 14.12 -7.05
CA ARG A 279 4.51 14.34 -8.30
C ARG A 279 3.20 15.06 -7.98
N ALA A 280 2.85 16.04 -8.80
CA ALA A 280 1.62 16.81 -8.63
C ALA A 280 0.37 15.91 -8.61
N VAL A 281 -0.51 16.14 -7.63
CA VAL A 281 -1.82 15.53 -7.49
C VAL A 281 -2.86 16.62 -7.70
N ARG A 282 -3.76 16.38 -8.67
CA ARG A 282 -4.84 17.30 -9.00
C ARG A 282 -6.18 16.78 -8.49
N ALA A 283 -7.11 17.67 -8.19
CA ALA A 283 -8.47 17.31 -7.81
C ALA A 283 -9.13 16.49 -8.95
N PRO A 284 -9.65 15.27 -8.68
CA PRO A 284 -10.36 14.47 -9.68
C PRO A 284 -11.73 15.03 -10.07
N CYS A 285 -12.29 15.93 -9.27
CA CYS A 285 -13.66 16.41 -9.40
C CYS A 285 -13.79 17.83 -8.84
N ASP A 286 -14.90 18.48 -9.19
CA ASP A 286 -15.36 19.67 -8.50
C ASP A 286 -15.96 19.25 -7.15
N GLY A 287 -15.79 20.06 -6.11
CA GLY A 287 -16.42 19.79 -4.83
C GLY A 287 -15.83 20.61 -3.68
N ARG A 288 -16.28 20.30 -2.47
CA ARG A 288 -15.82 20.92 -1.23
C ARG A 288 -14.88 20.00 -0.48
N VAL A 289 -13.74 20.51 -0.05
CA VAL A 289 -12.80 19.76 0.79
C VAL A 289 -13.42 19.58 2.18
N VAL A 290 -13.74 18.34 2.54
CA VAL A 290 -14.35 17.99 3.84
C VAL A 290 -13.33 17.55 4.88
N SER A 291 -12.16 17.08 4.43
CA SER A 291 -11.00 16.77 5.29
C SER A 291 -9.70 17.06 4.54
N ALA A 292 -8.73 17.64 5.25
CA ALA A 292 -7.38 17.89 4.76
C ALA A 292 -6.38 17.76 5.92
N GLU A 293 -5.35 16.94 5.74
CA GLU A 293 -4.20 16.83 6.65
C GLU A 293 -2.93 16.80 5.82
N GLY A 294 -1.91 17.56 6.23
CA GLY A 294 -0.70 17.77 5.45
C GLY A 294 0.59 17.78 6.26
N ALA A 295 0.52 17.56 7.58
CA ALA A 295 1.67 17.69 8.48
C ALA A 295 2.07 16.36 9.13
N ILE A 296 1.59 15.21 8.63
CA ILE A 296 2.11 13.90 9.01
C ILE A 296 3.40 13.64 8.23
N GLU A 297 4.49 13.34 8.92
CA GLU A 297 5.78 13.03 8.32
C GLU A 297 5.67 11.83 7.36
N ASP A 298 6.36 11.91 6.22
CA ASP A 298 6.50 10.79 5.30
C ASP A 298 7.26 9.63 5.98
N GLN A 299 6.85 8.40 5.69
CA GLN A 299 7.55 7.19 6.12
C GLN A 299 8.85 7.03 5.34
N ASP A 300 9.82 6.33 5.93
CA ASP A 300 10.95 5.80 5.17
C ASP A 300 10.47 4.78 4.12
N ALA A 301 11.22 4.65 3.02
CA ALA A 301 10.89 3.74 1.94
C ALA A 301 12.08 2.87 1.51
N GLY A 302 11.80 1.85 0.71
CA GLY A 302 12.82 1.00 0.10
C GLY A 302 13.20 -0.22 0.93
N PRO A 303 14.23 -0.98 0.49
CA PRO A 303 14.59 -2.25 1.11
C PRO A 303 14.93 -2.08 2.59
N GLY A 304 14.24 -2.84 3.45
CA GLY A 304 14.46 -2.81 4.90
C GLY A 304 13.71 -1.71 5.65
N ALA A 305 13.08 -0.76 4.94
CA ALA A 305 12.22 0.23 5.58
C ALA A 305 11.04 -0.44 6.28
N ARG A 306 10.64 0.15 7.41
CA ARG A 306 9.55 -0.31 8.25
C ARG A 306 8.60 0.87 8.46
N ALA A 307 7.36 0.70 8.03
CA ALA A 307 6.33 1.69 8.26
C ALA A 307 6.08 1.83 9.77
N ARG A 308 6.20 3.06 10.28
CA ARG A 308 5.84 3.42 11.64
C ARG A 308 4.32 3.51 11.75
N TYR A 309 3.77 3.30 12.93
CA TYR A 309 2.34 3.44 13.16
C TYR A 309 1.93 4.92 13.01
N GLN A 310 1.06 5.17 12.04
CA GLN A 310 0.52 6.48 11.68
C GLN A 310 -0.96 6.33 11.32
N PRO A 311 -1.74 7.43 11.31
CA PRO A 311 -3.10 7.42 10.76
C PRO A 311 -3.10 6.81 9.34
N PRO A 312 -4.03 5.88 9.03
CA PRO A 312 -3.92 5.03 7.85
C PRO A 312 -3.88 5.81 6.53
N TYR A 313 -4.67 6.87 6.37
CA TYR A 313 -4.66 7.72 5.17
C TYR A 313 -3.46 8.68 5.10
N GLY A 314 -2.71 8.87 6.19
CA GLY A 314 -1.64 9.87 6.26
C GLY A 314 -2.14 11.27 5.91
N ASN A 315 -1.30 12.03 5.20
CA ASN A 315 -1.72 13.28 4.59
C ASN A 315 -2.69 13.01 3.45
N HIS A 316 -3.79 13.76 3.41
CA HIS A 316 -4.91 13.46 2.54
C HIS A 316 -5.72 14.70 2.20
N VAL A 317 -6.50 14.59 1.13
CA VAL A 317 -7.55 15.54 0.75
C VAL A 317 -8.80 14.74 0.39
N PHE A 318 -9.88 14.95 1.14
CA PHE A 318 -11.18 14.34 0.88
C PHE A 318 -12.14 15.39 0.34
N ILE A 319 -12.72 15.13 -0.82
CA ILE A 319 -13.56 16.05 -1.58
C ILE A 319 -14.99 15.50 -1.60
N ASP A 320 -15.92 16.25 -1.04
CA ASP A 320 -17.34 16.00 -1.16
C ASP A 320 -17.88 16.67 -2.42
N THR A 321 -18.47 15.87 -3.28
CA THR A 321 -19.04 16.27 -4.56
C THR A 321 -20.54 16.57 -4.48
N GLY A 322 -21.13 16.43 -3.29
CA GLY A 322 -22.57 16.44 -3.05
C GLY A 322 -23.26 15.09 -3.32
N ARG A 323 -22.53 14.10 -3.84
CA ARG A 323 -23.03 12.74 -4.11
C ARG A 323 -22.20 11.65 -3.46
N GLU A 324 -20.90 11.87 -3.33
CA GLU A 324 -19.92 10.91 -2.85
C GLU A 324 -18.68 11.65 -2.38
N ILE A 325 -17.89 10.99 -1.54
CA ILE A 325 -16.61 11.50 -1.05
C ILE A 325 -15.50 10.85 -1.85
N VAL A 326 -14.72 11.67 -2.56
CA VAL A 326 -13.50 11.25 -3.25
C VAL A 326 -12.30 11.46 -2.33
N LYS A 327 -11.53 10.41 -2.09
CA LYS A 327 -10.40 10.42 -1.16
C LYS A 327 -9.07 10.28 -1.89
N LEU A 328 -8.17 11.23 -1.63
CA LEU A 328 -6.78 11.22 -2.05
C LEU A 328 -5.92 11.10 -0.79
N ALA A 329 -5.00 10.14 -0.74
CA ALA A 329 -4.24 9.84 0.48
C ALA A 329 -2.76 9.54 0.19
N HIS A 330 -1.97 9.47 1.26
CA HIS A 330 -0.51 9.33 1.25
C HIS A 330 0.22 10.49 0.57
N LEU A 331 -0.32 11.71 0.72
CA LEU A 331 0.29 12.92 0.17
C LEU A 331 1.59 13.28 0.90
N ARG A 332 2.45 14.06 0.24
CA ARG A 332 3.75 14.48 0.76
C ARG A 332 3.56 15.50 1.87
N ALA A 333 4.31 15.34 2.96
CA ALA A 333 4.29 16.27 4.08
C ALA A 333 4.60 17.70 3.60
N GLY A 334 3.78 18.67 4.01
CA GLY A 334 3.90 20.08 3.66
C GLY A 334 3.54 20.44 2.20
N SER A 335 2.99 19.51 1.41
CA SER A 335 2.70 19.75 -0.01
C SER A 335 1.27 20.23 -0.31
N LEU A 336 0.35 20.11 0.64
CA LEU A 336 -1.06 20.46 0.40
C LEU A 336 -1.21 21.93 0.02
N THR A 337 -2.02 22.19 -0.99
CA THR A 337 -2.35 23.54 -1.49
C THR A 337 -3.79 23.94 -1.17
N VAL A 338 -4.49 23.12 -0.38
CA VAL A 338 -5.90 23.31 0.01
C VAL A 338 -6.10 22.97 1.48
N SER A 339 -7.13 23.55 2.07
CA SER A 339 -7.56 23.34 3.45
C SER A 339 -8.99 22.83 3.53
N ARG A 340 -9.38 22.28 4.69
CA ARG A 340 -10.77 21.91 4.95
C ARG A 340 -11.68 23.14 4.79
N GLY A 341 -12.73 22.98 4.00
CA GLY A 341 -13.71 24.03 3.70
C GLY A 341 -13.57 24.65 2.31
N ASP A 342 -12.40 24.51 1.68
CA ASP A 342 -12.14 25.05 0.34
C ASP A 342 -13.03 24.39 -0.72
N THR A 343 -13.40 25.15 -1.75
CA THR A 343 -14.00 24.60 -2.96
C THR A 343 -12.91 24.40 -4.00
N VAL A 344 -12.84 23.22 -4.59
CA VAL A 344 -11.87 22.85 -5.63
C VAL A 344 -12.57 22.58 -6.95
N ARG A 345 -11.84 22.81 -8.05
CA ARG A 345 -12.26 22.41 -9.40
C ARG A 345 -11.42 21.25 -9.91
N ALA A 346 -12.00 20.39 -10.74
CA ALA A 346 -11.30 19.28 -11.39
C ALA A 346 -10.05 19.79 -12.13
N GLY A 347 -8.89 19.20 -11.84
CA GLY A 347 -7.60 19.62 -12.38
C GLY A 347 -6.83 20.64 -11.52
N GLN A 348 -7.45 21.22 -10.49
CA GLN A 348 -6.77 22.09 -9.53
C GLN A 348 -5.71 21.30 -8.76
N LEU A 349 -4.51 21.87 -8.59
CA LEU A 349 -3.47 21.27 -7.74
C LEU A 349 -3.97 21.22 -6.29
N VAL A 350 -3.86 20.05 -5.66
CA VAL A 350 -4.25 19.84 -4.24
C VAL A 350 -3.07 19.39 -3.37
N GLY A 351 -1.99 18.92 -3.97
CA GLY A 351 -0.75 18.58 -3.28
C GLY A 351 0.17 17.75 -4.15
N GLU A 352 1.08 17.01 -3.51
CA GLU A 352 2.00 16.10 -4.18
C GLU A 352 1.89 14.69 -3.58
N THR A 353 2.16 13.67 -4.39
CA THR A 353 2.29 12.29 -3.93
C THR A 353 3.46 12.14 -2.96
N GLY A 354 3.20 11.51 -1.83
CA GLY A 354 4.15 11.34 -0.74
C GLY A 354 4.29 9.89 -0.31
N ASN A 355 4.61 9.72 0.96
CA ASN A 355 4.73 8.42 1.62
C ASN A 355 4.27 8.47 3.08
N SER A 356 3.31 9.33 3.42
CA SER A 356 2.74 9.41 4.76
C SER A 356 1.65 8.36 5.00
N GLY A 357 1.38 8.03 6.26
CA GLY A 357 0.33 7.08 6.67
C GLY A 357 0.76 5.62 6.61
N ASN A 358 -0.18 4.72 6.34
CA ASN A 358 0.07 3.28 6.26
C ASN A 358 0.60 2.88 4.87
N THR A 359 1.85 3.22 4.59
CA THR A 359 2.49 3.00 3.28
C THR A 359 3.91 2.44 3.42
N THR A 360 4.37 1.72 2.40
CA THR A 360 5.70 1.11 2.33
C THR A 360 6.56 1.69 1.18
N GLU A 361 5.95 2.46 0.28
CA GLU A 361 6.63 3.16 -0.80
C GLU A 361 5.74 4.29 -1.34
N PRO A 362 6.34 5.37 -1.91
CA PRO A 362 5.57 6.46 -2.47
C PRO A 362 4.54 6.03 -3.54
N HIS A 363 3.29 6.43 -3.34
CA HIS A 363 2.17 6.20 -4.27
C HIS A 363 0.99 7.15 -3.95
N LEU A 364 0.02 7.26 -4.87
CA LEU A 364 -1.28 7.86 -4.58
C LEU A 364 -2.29 6.76 -4.26
N HIS A 365 -2.95 6.83 -3.11
CA HIS A 365 -4.19 6.10 -2.88
C HIS A 365 -5.39 6.96 -3.31
N LEU A 366 -6.28 6.38 -4.10
CA LEU A 366 -7.48 7.03 -4.63
C LEU A 366 -8.69 6.11 -4.51
N HIS A 367 -9.78 6.60 -3.92
CA HIS A 367 -11.09 5.95 -4.03
C HIS A 367 -12.24 6.95 -3.94
N ALA A 368 -13.44 6.48 -4.23
CA ALA A 368 -14.68 7.19 -3.96
C ALA A 368 -15.61 6.29 -3.13
N GLU A 369 -16.34 6.88 -2.20
CA GLU A 369 -17.30 6.16 -1.37
C GLU A 369 -18.62 6.94 -1.23
N ARG A 370 -19.70 6.18 -1.03
CA ARG A 370 -21.02 6.70 -0.68
C ARG A 370 -21.61 5.80 0.40
N ASP A 371 -22.07 6.40 1.50
CA ASP A 371 -22.70 5.70 2.62
C ASP A 371 -21.88 4.51 3.16
N GLY A 372 -20.56 4.69 3.26
CA GLY A 372 -19.63 3.65 3.74
C GLY A 372 -19.36 2.52 2.74
N VAL A 373 -19.78 2.67 1.48
CA VAL A 373 -19.54 1.71 0.42
C VAL A 373 -18.63 2.31 -0.65
N GLY A 374 -17.51 1.65 -0.91
CA GLY A 374 -16.57 2.02 -1.98
C GLY A 374 -17.17 1.78 -3.36
N LEU A 375 -16.92 2.71 -4.27
CA LEU A 375 -17.50 2.77 -5.61
C LEU A 375 -16.49 2.35 -6.69
N ASP A 376 -16.99 1.76 -7.79
CA ASP A 376 -16.15 1.52 -8.97
C ASP A 376 -15.83 2.87 -9.62
N LEU A 377 -14.54 3.18 -9.80
CA LEU A 377 -14.08 4.48 -10.33
C LEU A 377 -14.29 4.58 -11.85
N ARG A 378 -14.86 5.70 -12.29
CA ARG A 378 -14.99 6.07 -13.71
C ARG A 378 -14.22 7.35 -14.00
N PHE A 379 -13.35 7.30 -15.01
CA PHE A 379 -12.61 8.47 -15.50
C PHE A 379 -13.07 8.92 -16.88
N THR A 380 -12.98 10.22 -17.15
CA THR A 380 -13.34 10.85 -18.43
C THR A 380 -12.19 10.81 -19.44
N ASP A 381 -10.96 10.81 -18.95
CA ASP A 381 -9.70 10.93 -19.70
C ASP A 381 -8.85 9.64 -19.67
N VAL A 382 -9.22 8.66 -18.85
CA VAL A 382 -8.60 7.32 -18.82
C VAL A 382 -9.66 6.25 -19.07
N PRO A 383 -9.66 5.56 -20.22
CA PRO A 383 -10.68 4.56 -20.53
C PRO A 383 -10.46 3.27 -19.74
N GLY A 384 -11.52 2.48 -19.52
CA GLY A 384 -11.40 1.12 -18.97
C GLY A 384 -11.05 1.03 -17.47
N ARG A 385 -11.00 -0.21 -16.95
CA ARG A 385 -10.85 -0.50 -15.51
C ARG A 385 -9.42 -0.33 -15.00
N LEU A 386 -9.28 0.08 -13.75
CA LEU A 386 -8.00 0.11 -13.06
C LEU A 386 -7.81 -1.21 -12.30
N TYR A 387 -6.94 -2.08 -12.81
CA TYR A 387 -6.60 -3.37 -12.20
C TYR A 387 -5.09 -3.51 -12.02
N ARG A 388 -4.65 -4.29 -11.01
CA ARG A 388 -3.22 -4.54 -10.77
C ARG A 388 -2.50 -4.98 -12.05
N GLY A 389 -1.38 -4.34 -12.36
CA GLY A 389 -0.59 -4.61 -13.56
C GLY A 389 -0.86 -3.66 -14.73
N ARG A 390 -1.94 -2.87 -14.66
CA ARG A 390 -2.25 -1.88 -15.70
C ARG A 390 -1.29 -0.70 -15.63
N VAL A 391 -0.76 -0.30 -16.79
CA VAL A 391 -0.02 0.96 -16.97
C VAL A 391 -0.94 2.00 -17.60
N ILE A 392 -1.00 3.16 -16.98
CA ILE A 392 -1.75 4.34 -17.43
C ILE A 392 -0.73 5.36 -17.95
N ARG A 393 -1.02 5.95 -19.09
CA ARG A 393 -0.23 7.04 -19.67
C ARG A 393 -1.16 8.22 -19.88
N THR A 394 -0.88 9.32 -19.21
CA THR A 394 -1.57 10.59 -19.40
C THR A 394 -0.58 11.59 -19.99
N PHE A 395 -1.05 12.29 -21.02
CA PHE A 395 -0.32 13.37 -21.65
C PHE A 395 -0.93 14.69 -21.16
N PRO A 396 -0.12 15.76 -21.02
CA PRO A 396 -0.60 17.06 -20.60
C PRO A 396 -1.66 17.64 -21.53
#